data_AF-A0A386WSH5-F1
#
_entry.id   AF-A0A386WSH5-F1
#
_cell.length_a   1.000
_cell.length_b   1.000
_cell.length_c   1.000
_cell.angle_alpha   90.00
_cell.angle_beta   90.00
_cell.angle_gamma   90.00
#
_symmetry.space_group_name_H-M   'P 1'
#
loop_
_entity.id
_entity.type
_entity.pdbx_description
1 polymer ?
#
loop_
_entity_poly.entity_id
_entity_poly.type
_entity_poly.pdbx_seq_one_letter_code
_entity_poly.pdbx_strand_id
1 'polypeptide(L)'
;MCGYIPPNSPTRTLAGHVVTLPARGLAQLADRIGELRAAGARPFVVAVPRPVNWTRIAVALTAGVLAELVAALAAILTGHNTSALVATGGMLLLGLSLFPVLTHLEAEDNA
;
A
#
# COMPACT_ATOMS: atom_id res chain seq x y z
N MET A 1 -17.92 -33.83 -16.19
CA MET A 1 -16.98 -33.90 -17.31
C MET A 1 -15.57 -33.81 -16.73
N CYS A 2 -14.86 -34.92 -16.63
CA CYS A 2 -13.53 -34.96 -16.01
C CYS A 2 -12.50 -34.49 -17.04
N GLY A 3 -11.86 -33.34 -16.81
CA GLY A 3 -10.78 -32.84 -17.64
C GLY A 3 -9.53 -33.70 -17.47
N TYR A 4 -8.97 -34.19 -18.58
CA TYR A 4 -7.73 -34.95 -18.57
C TYR A 4 -6.53 -33.98 -18.56
N ILE A 5 -5.80 -33.94 -17.45
CA ILE A 5 -4.55 -33.17 -17.34
C ILE A 5 -3.40 -34.06 -17.85
N PRO A 6 -2.61 -33.59 -18.84
CA PRO A 6 -1.49 -34.36 -19.40
C PRO A 6 -0.49 -34.78 -18.32
N PRO A 7 0.08 -35.99 -18.40
CA PRO A 7 0.91 -36.57 -17.33
C PRO A 7 2.19 -35.80 -17.04
N ASN A 8 2.68 -35.03 -18.00
CA ASN A 8 3.94 -34.30 -17.93
C ASN A 8 3.74 -32.81 -17.59
N SER A 9 2.50 -32.39 -17.30
CA SER A 9 2.19 -30.99 -17.03
C SER A 9 2.55 -30.63 -15.58
N PRO A 10 3.29 -29.53 -15.34
CA PRO A 10 3.56 -29.05 -13.99
C PRO A 10 2.26 -28.75 -13.22
N THR A 11 1.15 -28.48 -13.93
CA THR A 11 -0.19 -28.28 -13.36
C THR A 11 -0.79 -29.50 -12.66
N ARG A 12 -0.30 -30.72 -12.93
CA ARG A 12 -0.74 -31.93 -12.22
C ARG A 12 -0.28 -31.92 -10.75
N THR A 13 0.87 -31.31 -10.46
CA THR A 13 1.37 -31.11 -9.10
C THR A 13 0.52 -30.10 -8.32
N LEU A 14 -0.22 -29.25 -9.03
CA LEU A 14 -1.11 -28.24 -8.45
C LEU A 14 -2.58 -28.73 -8.38
N ALA A 15 -2.90 -29.87 -9.00
CA ALA A 15 -4.24 -30.43 -9.01
C ALA A 15 -4.63 -30.92 -7.60
N GLY A 16 -5.59 -30.24 -6.97
CA GLY A 16 -6.03 -30.51 -5.59
C GLY A 16 -5.39 -29.58 -4.54
N HIS A 17 -4.48 -28.69 -4.93
CA HIS A 17 -3.88 -27.69 -4.05
C HIS A 17 -4.37 -26.28 -4.40
N VAL A 18 -4.74 -25.49 -3.37
CA VAL A 18 -5.00 -24.06 -3.53
C VAL A 18 -3.67 -23.36 -3.74
N VAL A 19 -3.43 -22.86 -4.95
CA VAL A 19 -2.17 -22.19 -5.29
C VAL A 19 -2.45 -20.74 -5.61
N THR A 20 -1.92 -19.88 -4.77
CA THR A 20 -1.95 -18.42 -4.94
C THR A 20 -0.83 -17.99 -5.86
N LEU A 21 -1.16 -17.54 -7.07
CA LEU A 21 -0.20 -16.95 -8.00
C LEU A 21 -0.23 -15.43 -7.84
N PRO A 22 0.83 -14.78 -7.31
CA PRO A 22 0.87 -13.34 -7.22
C PRO A 22 0.99 -12.73 -8.63
N ALA A 23 -0.01 -11.92 -9.02
CA ALA A 23 0.05 -11.12 -10.25
C ALA A 23 0.39 -9.67 -9.90
N ARG A 24 1.42 -9.10 -10.54
CA ARG A 24 1.85 -7.71 -10.28
C ARG A 24 0.97 -6.66 -10.97
N GLY A 25 0.08 -7.07 -11.87
CA GLY A 25 -0.86 -6.20 -12.58
C GLY A 25 -1.94 -6.97 -13.35
N LEU A 26 -2.91 -6.24 -13.89
CA LEU A 26 -4.09 -6.79 -14.57
C LEU A 26 -3.75 -7.60 -15.83
N ALA A 27 -2.76 -7.16 -16.62
CA ALA A 27 -2.32 -7.89 -17.81
C ALA A 27 -1.76 -9.27 -17.45
N GLN A 28 -0.84 -9.31 -16.47
CA GLN A 28 -0.27 -10.55 -15.97
C GLN A 28 -1.32 -11.45 -15.31
N LEU A 29 -2.31 -10.87 -14.63
CA LEU A 29 -3.43 -11.62 -14.07
C LEU A 29 -4.28 -12.26 -15.18
N ALA A 30 -4.57 -11.53 -16.25
CA ALA A 30 -5.36 -12.03 -17.38
C ALA A 30 -4.66 -13.20 -18.08
N ASP A 31 -3.35 -13.10 -18.31
CA ASP A 31 -2.56 -14.18 -18.90
C ASP A 31 -2.58 -15.44 -18.01
N ARG A 32 -2.39 -15.27 -16.69
CA ARG A 32 -2.43 -16.38 -15.72
C ARG A 32 -3.82 -17.00 -15.58
N ILE A 33 -4.88 -16.20 -15.64
CA ILE A 33 -6.26 -16.71 -15.68
C ILE A 33 -6.49 -17.52 -16.96
N GLY A 34 -5.96 -17.06 -18.10
CA GLY A 34 -6.00 -17.77 -19.38
C GLY A 34 -5.30 -19.13 -19.30
N GLU A 35 -4.09 -19.19 -18.77
CA GLU A 35 -3.32 -20.42 -18.56
C GLU A 35 -4.06 -21.41 -17.63
N LEU A 36 -4.59 -20.91 -16.50
CA LEU A 36 -5.33 -21.74 -15.55
C LEU A 36 -6.65 -22.28 -16.12
N ARG A 37 -7.35 -21.46 -16.92
CA ARG A 37 -8.58 -21.87 -17.59
C ARG A 37 -8.30 -22.88 -18.70
N ALA A 38 -7.21 -22.71 -19.46
CA ALA A 38 -6.75 -23.68 -20.45
C ALA A 38 -6.37 -25.02 -19.81
N ALA A 39 -5.87 -25.00 -18.57
CA ALA A 39 -5.60 -26.20 -17.76
C ALA A 39 -6.86 -26.80 -17.07
N GLY A 40 -8.05 -26.23 -17.31
CA GLY A 40 -9.32 -26.73 -16.75
C GLY A 40 -9.56 -26.36 -15.28
N ALA A 41 -8.76 -25.48 -14.69
CA ALA A 41 -8.96 -24.98 -13.34
C ALA A 41 -9.98 -23.82 -13.30
N ARG A 42 -10.65 -23.65 -12.15
CA ARG A 42 -11.54 -22.51 -11.88
C ARG A 42 -10.80 -21.50 -10.99
N PRO A 43 -10.18 -20.44 -11.56
CA PRO A 43 -9.47 -19.45 -10.76
C PRO A 43 -10.47 -18.55 -10.00
N PHE A 44 -10.16 -18.26 -8.74
CA PHE A 44 -10.79 -17.19 -7.97
C PHE A 44 -9.73 -16.11 -7.71
N VAL A 45 -10.10 -14.84 -7.84
CA VAL A 45 -9.20 -13.71 -7.65
C VAL A 45 -9.38 -13.18 -6.24
N VAL A 46 -8.31 -13.19 -5.45
CA VAL A 46 -8.26 -12.52 -4.15
C VAL A 46 -7.44 -11.26 -4.30
N ALA A 47 -8.07 -10.10 -4.10
CA ALA A 47 -7.37 -8.83 -4.02
C ALA A 47 -6.65 -8.76 -2.67
N VAL A 48 -5.38 -9.15 -2.65
CA VAL A 48 -4.52 -8.94 -1.47
C VAL A 48 -4.10 -7.47 -1.47
N PRO A 49 -4.43 -6.69 -0.43
CA PRO A 49 -3.98 -5.30 -0.31
C PRO A 49 -2.45 -5.25 -0.42
N ARG A 50 -1.92 -4.32 -1.22
CA ARG A 50 -0.47 -4.10 -1.23
C ARG A 50 -0.06 -3.53 0.13
N PRO A 51 1.05 -3.99 0.72
CA PRO A 51 1.57 -3.40 1.93
C PRO A 51 1.91 -1.93 1.66
N VAL A 52 1.25 -1.02 2.38
CA VAL A 52 1.55 0.41 2.38
C VAL A 52 2.69 0.63 3.37
N ASN A 53 3.76 1.31 2.96
CA ASN A 53 4.88 1.58 3.85
C ASN A 53 4.56 2.77 4.76
N TRP A 54 3.84 2.51 5.85
CA TRP A 54 3.39 3.52 6.81
C TRP A 54 4.54 4.21 7.53
N THR A 55 5.64 3.50 7.78
CA THR A 55 6.85 4.09 8.40
C THR A 55 7.40 5.22 7.55
N ARG A 56 7.45 5.05 6.22
CA ARG A 56 7.91 6.10 5.31
C ARG A 56 6.98 7.31 5.31
N ILE A 57 5.68 7.08 5.41
CA ILE A 57 4.67 8.15 5.51
C ILE A 57 4.84 8.92 6.82
N ALA A 58 5.02 8.21 7.94
CA ALA A 58 5.27 8.82 9.24
C ALA A 58 6.52 9.70 9.22
N VAL A 59 7.63 9.21 8.68
CA VAL A 59 8.87 10.01 8.54
C VAL A 59 8.64 11.25 7.68
N ALA A 60 7.92 11.13 6.57
CA ALA A 60 7.61 12.27 5.70
C ALA A 60 6.73 13.32 6.40
N LEU A 61 5.73 12.89 7.17
CA LEU A 61 4.88 13.79 7.97
C LEU A 61 5.68 14.53 9.03
N THR A 62 6.51 13.83 9.80
CA THR A 62 7.37 14.44 10.83
C THR A 62 8.34 15.45 10.22
N ALA A 63 8.94 15.12 9.07
CA ALA A 63 9.79 16.06 8.34
C ALA A 63 9.02 17.30 7.85
N GLY A 64 7.77 17.11 7.38
CA GLY A 64 6.88 18.21 7.03
C GLY A 64 6.59 19.13 8.21
N VAL A 65 6.28 18.57 9.39
CA VAL A 65 6.02 19.37 10.61
C VAL A 65 7.24 20.18 10.99
N LEU A 66 8.44 19.58 10.93
CA LEU A 66 9.68 20.27 11.23
C LEU A 66 9.95 21.42 10.24
N ALA A 67 9.68 21.21 8.95
CA ALA A 67 9.83 22.25 7.93
C ALA A 67 8.86 23.42 8.16
N GLU A 68 7.59 23.13 8.48
CA GLU A 68 6.60 24.16 8.82
C GLU A 68 6.96 24.93 10.10
N LEU A 69 7.53 24.27 11.11
CA LEU A 69 8.05 24.95 12.30
C LEU A 69 9.16 25.95 11.95
N VAL A 70 10.11 25.53 11.11
CA VAL A 70 11.21 26.40 10.65
C VAL A 70 10.67 27.58 9.85
N ALA A 71 9.69 27.34 8.97
CA ALA A 71 9.04 28.40 8.19
C ALA A 71 8.29 29.40 9.09
N ALA A 72 7.57 28.93 10.10
CA ALA A 72 6.91 29.77 11.09
C ALA A 72 7.92 30.64 11.86
N LEU A 73 9.02 30.05 12.33
CA LEU A 73 10.09 30.79 13.01
C LEU A 73 10.72 31.87 12.12
N ALA A 74 11.05 31.52 10.87
CA ALA A 74 11.60 32.46 9.90
C ALA A 74 10.63 33.60 9.59
N ALA A 75 9.33 33.30 9.48
CA ALA A 75 8.28 34.29 9.27
C ALA A 75 8.15 35.27 10.44
N ILE A 76 8.18 34.76 11.68
CA ILE A 76 8.14 35.60 12.90
C ILE A 76 9.38 36.51 12.96
N LEU A 77 10.57 35.95 12.72
CA LEU A 77 11.83 36.70 12.72
C LEU A 77 11.90 37.78 11.63
N THR A 78 11.20 37.60 10.52
CA THR A 78 11.14 38.56 9.39
C THR A 78 9.91 39.45 9.41
N GLY A 79 9.06 39.38 10.46
CA GLY A 79 7.88 40.24 10.63
C GLY A 79 6.70 39.93 9.71
N HIS A 80 6.68 38.77 9.04
CA HIS A 80 5.60 38.37 8.14
C HIS A 80 4.56 37.52 8.87
N ASN A 81 3.53 38.17 9.44
CA ASN A 81 2.50 37.48 10.23
C ASN A 81 1.58 36.54 9.42
N THR A 82 1.39 36.81 8.12
CA THR A 82 0.55 35.97 7.25
C THR A 82 1.20 34.62 6.94
N SER A 83 2.51 34.58 6.73
CA SER A 83 3.24 33.32 6.52
C SER A 83 3.35 32.51 7.80
N ALA A 84 3.47 33.16 8.97
CA ALA A 84 3.40 32.47 10.26
C ALA A 84 2.04 31.78 10.49
N LEU A 85 0.94 32.43 10.07
CA LEU A 85 -0.41 31.87 10.14
C LEU A 85 -0.58 30.65 9.21
N VAL A 86 -0.09 30.74 7.97
CA VAL A 86 -0.11 29.62 7.02
C VAL A 86 0.70 28.44 7.56
N ALA A 87 1.90 28.71 8.09
CA ALA A 87 2.75 27.66 8.65
C ALA A 87 2.11 26.97 9.86
N THR A 88 1.48 27.75 10.75
CA THR A 88 0.72 27.20 11.89
C THR A 88 -0.44 26.32 11.41
N GLY A 89 -1.15 26.74 10.34
CA GLY A 89 -2.18 25.93 9.70
C GLY A 89 -1.63 24.63 9.11
N GLY A 90 -0.47 24.69 8.45
CA GLY A 90 0.24 23.52 7.93
C GLY A 90 0.61 22.52 9.03
N MET A 91 1.14 23.00 10.16
CA MET A 91 1.46 22.15 11.32
C MET A 91 0.22 21.46 11.90
N LEU A 92 -0.92 22.15 12.00
CA LEU A 92 -2.16 21.54 12.48
C LEU A 92 -2.68 20.45 11.53
N LEU A 93 -2.66 20.70 10.21
CA LEU A 93 -3.08 19.70 9.23
C LEU A 93 -2.18 18.46 9.24
N LEU A 94 -0.86 18.67 9.32
CA LEU A 94 0.10 17.58 9.44
C LEU A 94 -0.08 16.82 10.77
N GLY A 95 -0.30 17.52 11.87
CA GLY A 95 -0.62 16.92 13.17
C GLY A 95 -1.90 16.08 13.15
N LEU A 96 -2.97 16.55 12.50
CA LEU A 96 -4.20 15.78 12.34
C LEU A 96 -3.98 14.54 11.45
N SER A 97 -3.15 14.65 10.42
CA SER A 97 -2.83 13.52 9.53
C SER A 97 -1.94 12.45 10.19
N LEU A 98 -1.28 12.75 11.32
CA LEU A 98 -0.49 11.79 12.08
C LEU A 98 -1.36 10.73 12.78
N PHE A 99 -2.58 11.07 13.19
CA PHE A 99 -3.48 10.14 13.88
C PHE A 99 -3.79 8.84 13.09
N PRO A 100 -4.24 8.91 11.82
CA PRO A 100 -4.44 7.69 11.03
C PRO A 100 -3.14 6.92 10.75
N VAL A 101 -2.01 7.61 10.67
CA VAL A 101 -0.71 6.96 10.43
C VAL A 101 -0.23 6.19 11.66
N LEU A 102 -0.35 6.77 12.85
CA LEU A 102 0.02 6.12 14.10
C LEU A 102 -0.87 4.92 14.41
N THR A 103 -2.18 5.04 14.18
CA THR A 103 -3.12 3.92 14.37
C THR A 103 -2.82 2.74 13.45
N HIS A 104 -2.38 2.99 12.20
CA HIS A 104 -1.94 1.93 11.32
C HIS A 104 -0.61 1.29 11.76
N LEU A 105 0.37 2.07 12.21
CA LEU A 105 1.64 1.53 12.72
C LEU A 105 1.44 0.68 13.98
N GLU A 106 0.56 1.10 14.88
CA GLU A 106 0.22 0.31 16.07
C GLU A 106 -0.50 -1.00 15.71
N ALA A 107 -1.36 -0.98 14.69
CA ALA A 107 -2.00 -2.19 14.19
C ALA A 107 -1.00 -3.16 13.52
N GLU A 108 0.07 -2.65 12.91
CA GLU A 108 1.16 -3.47 12.35
C GLU A 108 2.06 -4.09 13.44
N ASP A 109 2.30 -3.39 14.56
CA ASP A 109 3.14 -3.89 15.66
C ASP A 109 2.44 -4.99 16.48
N ASN A 110 1.10 -5.00 16.50
CA ASN A 110 0.27 -5.96 17.23
C ASN A 110 -0.17 -7.19 16.40
N ALA A 111 0.23 -7.29 15.13
CA ALA A 111 -0.17 -8.35 14.19
C ALA A 111 0.92 -9.41 14.00
#